data_AF-U2TAY2-F1
#
_entry.id   AF-U2TAY2-F1
#
_cell.length_a   1.000
_cell.length_b   1.000
_cell.length_c   1.000
_cell.angle_alpha   90.00
_cell.angle_beta   90.00
_cell.angle_gamma   90.00
#
_symmetry.space_group_name_H-M   'P 1'
#
loop_
_entity.id
_entity.type
_entity.pdbx_description
1 polymer ?
#
loop_
_entity_poly.entity_id
_entity_poly.type
_entity_poly.pdbx_seq_one_letter_code
_entity_poly.pdbx_strand_id
1 'polypeptide(L)'
;MIFLDKAILYLTQNIEKPREIIEEELEFVIKQSILNYLVNEKGIDISELSDLNVTLVIDFEDDLTNNRKKMIVEEYMFEINHKNNPLVRTFRLGTDNEHYVRSDLKELENEIDMFENGIGVSKNKGE
;
A
#
# COMPACT_ATOMS: atom_id res chain seq x y z
N MET A 1 -11.10 -3.13 5.22
CA MET A 1 -10.16 -2.18 4.61
C MET A 1 -9.90 -2.62 3.17
N ILE A 2 -9.49 -1.71 2.27
CA ILE A 2 -9.24 -1.98 0.86
C ILE A 2 -8.08 -2.96 0.70
N PHE A 3 -6.91 -2.62 1.24
CA PHE A 3 -5.67 -3.39 1.14
C PHE A 3 -4.94 -3.60 2.48
N LEU A 4 -5.13 -2.74 3.48
CA LEU A 4 -4.35 -2.72 4.72
C LEU A 4 -4.46 -4.05 5.49
N ASP A 5 -5.67 -4.62 5.60
CA ASP A 5 -5.88 -5.94 6.25
C ASP A 5 -5.04 -7.05 5.57
N LYS A 6 -4.94 -7.01 4.24
CA LYS A 6 -4.19 -8.00 3.46
C LYS A 6 -2.68 -7.76 3.54
N ALA A 7 -2.25 -6.50 3.56
CA ALA A 7 -0.85 -6.14 3.77
C ALA A 7 -0.36 -6.59 5.16
N ILE A 8 -1.16 -6.37 6.20
CA ILE A 8 -0.89 -6.84 7.57
C ILE A 8 -0.78 -8.36 7.62
N LEU A 9 -1.76 -9.07 7.03
CA LEU A 9 -1.76 -10.53 6.98
C LEU A 9 -0.52 -11.06 6.25
N TYR A 10 -0.23 -10.48 5.09
CA TYR A 10 0.94 -10.82 4.28
C TYR A 10 2.24 -10.66 5.10
N LEU A 11 2.44 -9.49 5.71
CA LEU A 11 3.64 -9.22 6.50
C LEU A 11 3.76 -10.19 7.67
N THR A 12 2.67 -10.49 8.39
CA THR A 12 2.67 -11.43 9.52
C THR A 12 3.24 -12.80 9.13
N GLN A 13 3.01 -13.24 7.90
CA GLN A 13 3.45 -14.54 7.40
C GLN A 13 4.83 -14.53 6.74
N ASN A 14 5.31 -13.36 6.32
CA ASN A 14 6.44 -13.23 5.39
C ASN A 14 7.53 -12.26 5.86
N ILE A 15 7.47 -11.72 7.09
CA ILE A 15 8.39 -10.67 7.58
C ILE A 15 9.88 -11.07 7.69
N GLU A 16 10.16 -12.37 7.57
CA GLU A 16 11.51 -12.95 7.56
C GLU A 16 12.08 -13.11 6.14
N LYS A 17 11.28 -12.84 5.08
CA LYS A 17 11.77 -12.83 3.71
C LYS A 17 12.72 -11.65 3.48
N PRO A 18 13.61 -11.73 2.46
CA PRO A 18 14.35 -10.58 1.96
C PRO A 18 13.43 -9.40 1.65
N ARG A 19 13.90 -8.20 1.97
CA ARG A 19 13.13 -6.96 1.82
C ARG A 19 12.58 -6.78 0.39
N GLU A 20 13.43 -6.94 -0.62
CA GLU A 20 13.07 -6.78 -2.03
C GLU A 20 11.89 -7.68 -2.42
N ILE A 21 11.84 -8.91 -1.88
CA ILE A 21 10.73 -9.85 -2.11
C ILE A 21 9.46 -9.36 -1.40
N ILE A 22 9.57 -8.82 -0.19
CA ILE A 22 8.44 -8.24 0.53
C ILE A 22 7.87 -7.04 -0.22
N GLU A 23 8.72 -6.16 -0.75
CA GLU A 23 8.32 -4.99 -1.54
C GLU A 23 7.52 -5.42 -2.78
N GLU A 24 8.10 -6.30 -3.61
CA GLU A 24 7.44 -6.79 -4.84
C GLU A 24 6.10 -7.50 -4.55
N GLU A 25 6.05 -8.38 -3.55
CA GLU A 25 4.84 -9.11 -3.21
C GLU A 25 3.78 -8.19 -2.56
N LEU A 26 4.17 -7.21 -1.74
CA LEU A 26 3.24 -6.21 -1.18
C LEU A 26 2.67 -5.30 -2.28
N GLU A 27 3.51 -4.81 -3.19
CA GLU A 27 3.05 -4.03 -4.34
C GLU A 27 1.97 -4.79 -5.11
N PHE A 28 2.18 -6.09 -5.35
CA PHE A 28 1.20 -6.94 -6.01
C PHE A 28 -0.09 -7.06 -5.19
N VAL A 29 0.00 -7.36 -3.89
CA VAL A 29 -1.18 -7.49 -3.00
C VAL A 29 -2.00 -6.20 -2.97
N ILE A 30 -1.34 -5.05 -2.91
CA ILE A 30 -1.95 -3.73 -2.85
C ILE A 30 -2.59 -3.38 -4.20
N LYS A 31 -1.88 -3.58 -5.33
CA LYS A 31 -2.41 -3.40 -6.70
C LYS A 31 -3.70 -4.18 -6.90
N GLN A 32 -3.71 -5.47 -6.56
CA GLN A 32 -4.90 -6.32 -6.71
C GLN A 32 -6.06 -5.88 -5.82
N SER A 33 -5.74 -5.40 -4.61
CA SER A 33 -6.75 -4.95 -3.66
C SER A 33 -7.43 -3.65 -4.10
N ILE A 34 -6.64 -2.70 -4.57
CA ILE A 34 -7.14 -1.43 -5.12
C ILE A 34 -7.94 -1.69 -6.40
N LEU A 35 -7.45 -2.54 -7.30
CA LEU A 35 -8.17 -2.92 -8.52
C LEU A 35 -9.55 -3.50 -8.20
N ASN A 36 -9.61 -4.45 -7.26
CA ASN A 36 -10.87 -5.05 -6.83
C ASN A 36 -11.84 -4.02 -6.24
N TYR A 37 -11.34 -3.08 -5.46
CA TYR A 37 -12.14 -1.99 -4.90
C TYR A 37 -12.70 -1.07 -6.01
N LEU A 38 -11.86 -0.63 -6.95
CA LEU A 38 -12.29 0.24 -8.05
C LEU A 38 -13.33 -0.44 -8.96
N VAL A 39 -13.12 -1.72 -9.29
CA VAL A 39 -14.03 -2.45 -10.18
C VAL A 39 -15.32 -2.85 -9.48
N ASN A 40 -15.23 -3.47 -8.30
CA ASN A 40 -16.39 -4.09 -7.67
C ASN A 40 -17.18 -3.11 -6.80
N GLU A 41 -16.51 -2.17 -6.13
CA GLU A 41 -17.17 -1.24 -5.21
C GLU A 41 -17.49 0.11 -5.87
N LYS A 42 -16.58 0.64 -6.70
CA LYS A 42 -16.83 1.89 -7.46
C LYS A 42 -17.46 1.68 -8.83
N GLY A 43 -17.58 0.43 -9.29
CA GLY A 43 -18.21 0.10 -10.57
C GLY A 43 -17.43 0.65 -11.78
N ILE A 44 -16.13 0.86 -11.64
CA ILE A 44 -15.28 1.34 -12.74
C ILE A 44 -14.97 0.16 -13.67
N ASP A 45 -15.17 0.35 -14.96
CA ASP A 45 -14.81 -0.64 -15.96
C ASP A 45 -13.28 -0.82 -15.98
N ILE A 46 -12.81 -2.06 -15.79
CA ILE A 46 -11.40 -2.42 -15.78
C ILE A 46 -10.69 -2.02 -17.08
N SER A 47 -11.38 -2.02 -18.22
CA SER A 47 -10.83 -1.61 -19.51
C SER A 47 -10.59 -0.10 -19.62
N GLU A 48 -11.19 0.69 -18.73
CA GLU A 48 -11.01 2.14 -18.66
C GLU A 48 -9.93 2.54 -17.65
N LEU A 49 -9.40 1.59 -16.88
CA LEU A 49 -8.29 1.80 -15.96
C LEU A 49 -6.95 1.67 -16.69
N SER A 50 -6.02 2.58 -16.38
CA SER A 50 -4.63 2.51 -16.85
C SER A 50 -3.68 2.91 -15.73
N ASP A 51 -2.39 2.65 -15.96
CA ASP A 51 -1.29 3.11 -15.10
C ASP A 51 -1.48 2.72 -13.63
N LEU A 52 -1.98 1.51 -13.34
CA LEU A 52 -2.13 0.96 -11.98
C LEU A 52 -0.76 0.65 -11.38
N ASN A 53 -0.03 1.70 -11.02
CA ASN A 53 1.30 1.63 -10.46
C ASN A 53 1.22 1.74 -8.95
N VAL A 54 1.85 0.79 -8.28
CA VAL A 54 2.17 0.83 -6.87
C VAL A 54 3.65 0.49 -6.78
N THR A 55 4.44 1.35 -6.17
CA THR A 55 5.86 1.12 -5.92
C THR A 55 6.13 1.38 -4.46
N LEU A 56 6.94 0.53 -3.82
CA LEU A 56 7.27 0.63 -2.41
C LEU A 56 8.77 0.44 -2.17
N VAL A 57 9.35 1.33 -1.37
CA VAL A 57 10.63 1.13 -0.71
C VAL A 57 10.37 1.15 0.78
N ILE A 58 10.73 0.07 1.46
CA ILE A 58 10.44 -0.09 2.90
C ILE A 58 11.73 -0.24 3.71
N ASP A 59 11.58 -0.10 5.02
CA ASP A 59 12.55 -0.60 5.99
C ASP A 59 11.81 -1.23 7.19
N PHE A 60 12.56 -1.84 8.10
CA PHE A 60 12.01 -2.42 9.31
C PHE A 60 12.73 -1.89 10.56
N GLU A 61 11.93 -1.40 11.49
CA GLU A 61 12.38 -1.01 12.81
C GLU A 61 11.86 -1.98 13.87
N ASP A 62 12.72 -2.27 14.84
CA ASP A 62 12.33 -3.05 16.01
C ASP A 62 11.71 -2.15 17.08
N ASP A 63 10.40 -2.30 17.27
CA ASP A 63 9.71 -1.71 18.42
C ASP A 63 9.86 -2.63 19.62
N LEU A 64 10.98 -2.45 20.33
CA LEU A 64 11.33 -3.20 21.54
C LEU A 64 10.33 -2.99 22.68
N THR A 65 9.60 -1.86 22.70
CA THR A 65 8.63 -1.55 23.76
C THR A 65 7.36 -2.39 23.61
N ASN A 66 6.90 -2.60 22.37
CA ASN A 66 5.69 -3.37 22.09
C ASN A 66 5.95 -4.80 21.58
N ASN A 67 7.23 -5.22 21.50
CA ASN A 67 7.66 -6.49 20.90
C ASN A 67 7.09 -6.66 19.47
N ARG A 68 7.18 -5.59 18.67
CA ARG A 68 6.73 -5.55 17.28
C ARG A 68 7.90 -5.29 16.35
N LYS A 69 7.78 -5.78 15.12
CA LYS A 69 8.61 -5.31 14.01
C LYS A 69 7.73 -4.37 13.21
N LYS A 70 8.12 -3.10 13.14
CA LYS A 70 7.37 -2.06 12.45
C LYS A 70 7.95 -1.91 11.05
N MET A 71 7.12 -2.10 10.03
CA MET A 71 7.46 -1.73 8.67
C MET A 71 7.35 -0.21 8.54
N ILE A 72 8.41 0.41 8.05
CA ILE A 72 8.47 1.82 7.68
C ILE A 72 8.39 1.91 6.17
N VAL A 73 7.58 2.83 5.65
CA VAL A 73 7.57 3.17 4.23
C VAL A 73 8.55 4.32 4.05
N GLU A 74 9.63 4.12 3.29
CA GLU A 74 10.63 5.15 2.99
C GLU A 74 10.20 5.96 1.77
N GLU A 75 9.87 5.27 0.68
CA GLU A 75 9.39 5.85 -0.56
C GLU A 75 8.19 5.07 -1.07
N TYR A 76 7.30 5.77 -1.76
CA TYR A 76 6.12 5.13 -2.35
C TYR A 76 5.63 5.90 -3.56
N MET A 77 4.91 5.19 -4.41
CA MET A 77 4.10 5.77 -5.48
C MET A 77 2.81 4.99 -5.63
N PHE A 78 1.68 5.68 -5.62
CA PHE A 78 0.38 5.19 -6.05
C PHE A 78 -0.07 6.07 -7.21
N GLU A 79 -0.08 5.50 -8.40
CA GLU A 79 -0.63 6.14 -9.59
C GLU A 79 -1.71 5.23 -10.16
N ILE A 80 -2.86 5.81 -10.50
CA ILE A 80 -4.01 5.11 -11.05
C ILE A 80 -4.78 6.09 -11.91
N ASN A 81 -5.02 5.74 -13.17
CA ASN A 81 -5.74 6.56 -14.12
C ASN A 81 -7.06 5.90 -14.55
N HIS A 82 -8.06 6.74 -14.86
CA HIS A 82 -9.33 6.36 -15.46
C HIS A 82 -9.58 7.25 -16.68
N LYS A 83 -9.72 6.65 -17.86
CA LYS A 83 -9.86 7.39 -19.13
C LYS A 83 -8.77 8.46 -19.32
N ASN A 84 -7.52 8.10 -19.03
CA ASN A 84 -6.35 9.00 -19.07
C ASN A 84 -6.40 10.20 -18.11
N ASN A 85 -7.30 10.19 -17.12
CA ASN A 85 -7.33 11.18 -16.04
C ASN A 85 -6.92 10.53 -14.72
N PRO A 86 -6.11 11.21 -13.89
CA PRO A 86 -5.77 10.70 -12.57
C PRO A 86 -7.01 10.44 -11.72
N LEU A 87 -7.08 9.23 -11.14
CA LEU A 87 -7.94 8.90 -10.00
C LEU A 87 -7.20 9.15 -8.70
N VAL A 88 -5.98 8.61 -8.64
CA VAL A 88 -5.07 8.67 -7.52
C VAL A 88 -3.69 8.91 -8.11
N ARG A 89 -3.01 9.93 -7.62
CA ARG A 89 -1.59 10.16 -7.83
C ARG A 89 -1.02 10.72 -6.55
N THR A 90 -0.46 9.84 -5.73
CA THR A 90 0.24 10.22 -4.50
C THR A 90 1.58 9.52 -4.45
N PHE A 91 2.65 10.27 -4.21
CA PHE A 91 3.99 9.70 -4.10
C PHE A 91 4.91 10.56 -3.25
N ARG A 92 5.88 9.88 -2.62
CA ARG A 92 7.06 10.45 -2.00
C ARG A 92 8.29 9.70 -2.51
N LEU A 93 9.09 10.37 -3.35
CA LEU A 93 10.33 9.83 -3.92
C LEU A 93 11.46 10.82 -3.61
N GLY A 94 12.38 10.48 -2.71
CA GLY A 94 13.39 11.41 -2.22
C GLY A 94 12.81 12.72 -1.66
N THR A 95 13.06 13.84 -2.35
CA THR A 95 12.56 15.17 -1.97
C THR A 95 11.24 15.57 -2.65
N ASP A 96 10.81 14.81 -3.65
CA ASP A 96 9.62 15.11 -4.45
C ASP A 96 8.38 14.50 -3.80
N ASN A 97 7.32 15.31 -3.72
CA ASN A 97 6.02 14.89 -3.19
C ASN A 97 4.92 15.39 -4.12
N GLU A 98 4.02 14.50 -4.53
CA GLU A 98 2.78 14.86 -5.24
C GLU A 98 1.60 14.22 -4.53
N HIS A 99 0.47 14.92 -4.49
CA HIS A 99 -0.76 14.41 -3.89
C HIS A 99 -1.98 14.88 -4.67
N TYR A 100 -2.70 13.92 -5.22
CA TYR A 100 -4.00 14.11 -5.84
C TYR A 100 -4.83 12.84 -5.63
N VAL A 101 -6.04 13.00 -5.11
CA VAL A 101 -7.05 11.94 -5.03
C VAL A 101 -8.40 12.53 -5.43
N ARG A 102 -9.11 11.82 -6.31
CA ARG A 102 -10.49 12.16 -6.66
C ARG A 102 -11.39 12.09 -5.43
N SER A 103 -12.32 13.02 -5.30
CA SER A 103 -13.12 13.21 -4.07
C SER A 103 -13.94 11.99 -3.63
N ASP A 104 -14.37 11.14 -4.55
CA ASP A 104 -15.12 9.91 -4.29
C ASP A 104 -14.25 8.71 -3.87
N LEU A 105 -12.91 8.88 -3.85
CA LEU A 105 -11.92 7.89 -3.42
C LEU A 105 -11.26 8.27 -2.08
N LYS A 106 -11.92 9.11 -1.27
CA LYS A 106 -11.37 9.59 0.01
C LYS A 106 -11.06 8.47 1.01
N GLU A 107 -11.80 7.37 0.96
CA GLU A 107 -11.52 6.19 1.78
C GLU A 107 -10.22 5.47 1.39
N LEU A 108 -9.88 5.44 0.09
CA LEU A 108 -8.60 4.93 -0.39
C LEU A 108 -7.45 5.85 0.03
N GLU A 109 -7.63 7.17 -0.07
CA GLU A 109 -6.66 8.16 0.44
C GLU A 109 -6.38 7.94 1.93
N ASN A 110 -7.43 7.85 2.75
CA ASN A 110 -7.27 7.64 4.20
C ASN A 110 -6.50 6.35 4.52
N GLU A 111 -6.71 5.30 3.72
CA GLU A 111 -6.03 4.03 3.93
C GLU A 111 -4.58 4.05 3.48
N ILE A 112 -4.28 4.77 2.39
CA ILE A 112 -2.91 5.08 1.97
C ILE A 112 -2.20 5.89 3.06
N ASP A 113 -2.81 6.95 3.58
CA ASP A 113 -2.25 7.76 4.69
C ASP A 113 -1.94 6.89 5.92
N MET A 114 -2.83 5.96 6.27
CA MET A 114 -2.60 5.02 7.37
C MET A 114 -1.42 4.08 7.08
N PHE A 115 -1.32 3.58 5.85
CA PHE A 115 -0.25 2.69 5.42
C PHE A 115 1.13 3.38 5.44
N GLU A 116 1.21 4.62 4.96
CA GLU A 116 2.44 5.43 4.92
C GLU A 116 3.03 5.70 6.31
N ASN A 117 2.18 5.76 7.35
CA ASN A 117 2.62 5.90 8.74
C ASN A 117 3.29 4.62 9.31
N GLY A 118 3.32 3.55 8.51
CA GLY A 118 3.95 2.28 8.80
C GLY A 118 3.01 1.28 9.49
N ILE A 119 3.33 0.00 9.32
CA ILE A 119 2.54 -1.11 9.87
C ILE A 119 3.35 -1.79 10.99
N GLY A 120 2.79 -1.80 12.21
CA GLY A 120 3.31 -2.62 13.29
C GLY A 120 2.82 -4.05 13.18
N VAL A 121 3.73 -5.01 13.04
CA VAL A 121 3.39 -6.44 13.03
C VAL A 121 3.92 -7.07 14.32
N SER A 122 3.04 -7.77 15.04
CA SER A 122 3.43 -8.52 16.23
C SER A 122 4.48 -9.55 15.86
N LYS A 123 5.61 -9.56 16.57
CA LYS A 123 6.50 -10.71 16.60
C LYS A 123 5.78 -11.80 17.39
N ASN A 124 4.82 -12.50 16.77
CA ASN A 124 4.23 -13.65 17.44
C ASN A 124 5.32 -14.70 17.56
N LYS A 125 5.77 -14.88 18.81
CA LYS A 125 6.53 -16.04 19.26
C LYS A 125 5.79 -17.27 18.77
N GLY A 126 6.50 -18.18 18.12
CA GLY A 126 6.04 -19.57 18.09
C GLY A 126 5.76 -19.97 19.54
N GLU A 127 4.51 -20.30 19.82
CA GLU A 127 4.17 -21.22 20.91
C GLU A 127 4.37 -22.64 20.41
#